data_AF-A0A0U1DG75-F1
#
_entry.id   AF-A0A0U1DG75-F1
#
_cell.length_a   1.000
_cell.length_b   1.000
_cell.length_c   1.000
_cell.angle_alpha   90.00
_cell.angle_beta   90.00
_cell.angle_gamma   90.00
#
_symmetry.space_group_name_H-M   'P 1'
#
loop_
_entity.id
_entity.type
_entity.pdbx_description
1 polymer ?
#
loop_
_entity_poly.entity_id
_entity_poly.type
_entity_poly.pdbx_seq_one_letter_code
_entity_poly.pdbx_strand_id
1 'polypeptide(L)' 'MVDVVAMPAETPLITAARAVGLPVITGAEVIALQAAEQFERYTGVRPTPEQVAAASAYSRQPATV' A
#
# COMPACT_ATOMS: atom_id res chain seq x y z
N MET A 1 0.04 -2.12 14.71
CA MET A 1 0.22 -3.43 14.04
C MET A 1 0.79 -3.16 12.66
N VAL A 2 1.83 -3.87 12.25
CA VAL A 2 2.35 -3.82 10.88
C VAL A 2 2.28 -5.23 10.33
N ASP A 3 1.67 -5.39 9.15
CA ASP A 3 1.68 -6.63 8.38
C ASP A 3 2.25 -6.32 7.00
N VAL A 4 3.21 -7.13 6.55
CA VAL A 4 3.92 -6.94 5.28
C VAL A 4 3.32 -7.76 4.13
N VAL A 5 2.26 -8.54 4.39
CA VAL A 5 1.54 -9.24 3.33
C VAL A 5 0.87 -8.23 2.41
N ALA A 6 1.27 -8.27 1.14
CA ALA A 6 0.85 -7.32 0.12
C ALA A 6 -0.54 -7.61 -0.44
N MET A 7 -0.85 -8.89 -0.68
CA MET A 7 -2.16 -9.33 -1.19
C MET A 7 -2.57 -10.68 -0.57
N PRO A 8 -3.78 -10.77 0.02
CA PRO A 8 -4.70 -9.66 0.31
C PRO A 8 -4.15 -8.74 1.43
N ALA A 9 -4.43 -7.44 1.35
CA ALA A 9 -3.97 -6.47 2.37
C ALA A 9 -4.70 -6.59 3.71
N GLU A 10 -5.95 -7.07 3.69
CA GLU A 10 -6.73 -7.39 4.89
C GLU A 10 -6.48 -8.85 5.29
N THR A 11 -5.41 -9.06 6.04
CA THR A 11 -5.09 -10.37 6.63
C THR A 11 -5.91 -10.61 7.90
N PRO A 12 -5.99 -11.86 8.39
CA PRO A 12 -6.58 -12.14 9.70
C PRO A 12 -5.94 -11.34 10.84
N LEU A 13 -4.63 -11.09 10.78
CA LEU A 13 -3.89 -10.29 11.77
C LEU A 13 -4.36 -8.83 11.75
N ILE A 14 -4.47 -8.27 10.55
CA ILE A 14 -4.94 -6.89 10.33
C ILE A 14 -6.39 -6.73 10.80
N THR A 15 -7.24 -7.70 10.47
CA THR A 15 -8.65 -7.72 10.89
C THR A 15 -8.76 -7.76 12.42
N ALA A 16 -8.00 -8.64 13.07
CA ALA A 16 -7.97 -8.74 14.52
C ALA A 16 -7.44 -7.44 15.19
N ALA A 17 -6.40 -6.82 14.62
CA ALA A 17 -5.85 -5.56 15.11
C ALA A 17 -6.87 -4.42 15.06
N ARG A 18 -7.62 -4.30 13.95
CA ARG A 18 -8.68 -3.30 13.81
C ARG A 18 -9.81 -3.53 14.82
N ALA A 19 -10.19 -4.79 15.06
CA ALA A 19 -11.27 -5.13 15.99
C ALA A 19 -10.97 -4.69 17.44
N VAL A 20 -9.69 -4.64 17.83
CA VAL A 20 -9.25 -4.15 19.16
C VAL A 20 -8.83 -2.68 19.15
N GLY A 21 -9.08 -1.94 18.06
CA GLY A 21 -8.79 -0.51 17.95
C GLY A 21 -7.30 -0.18 17.81
N LEU A 22 -6.45 -1.14 17.43
CA LEU A 22 -5.04 -0.87 17.21
C LEU A 22 -4.83 -0.14 15.88
N PRO A 23 -3.93 0.87 15.84
CA PRO A 23 -3.44 1.43 14.59
C PRO A 23 -2.82 0.34 13.71
N VAL A 24 -3.09 0.41 12.41
CA VAL A 24 -2.70 -0.61 11.44
C VAL A 24 -1.93 0.03 10.27
N ILE A 25 -0.86 -0.63 9.84
CA ILE A 25 -0.15 -0.38 8.57
C ILE A 25 -0.15 -1.69 7.79
N THR A 26 -0.63 -1.65 6.55
CA THR A 26 -0.76 -2.81 5.65
C THR A 26 0.41 -2.95 4.69
N GLY A 27 0.62 -4.16 4.14
CA GLY A 27 1.68 -4.40 3.16
C GLY A 27 1.47 -3.65 1.85
N ALA A 28 0.20 -3.33 1.52
CA ALA A 28 -0.14 -2.49 0.36
C ALA A 28 0.35 -1.04 0.53
N GLU A 29 0.27 -0.47 1.73
CA GLU A 29 0.80 0.86 2.03
C GLU A 29 2.34 0.86 1.99
N VAL A 30 2.96 -0.19 2.53
CA VAL A 30 4.43 -0.34 2.52
C VAL A 30 4.96 -0.40 1.08
N ILE A 31 4.37 -1.24 0.23
CA ILE A 31 4.80 -1.36 -1.18
C ILE A 31 4.56 -0.06 -1.95
N ALA A 32 3.44 0.62 -1.73
CA ALA A 32 3.15 1.88 -2.41
C ALA A 32 4.18 2.97 -2.08
N LEU A 33 4.56 3.10 -0.81
CA LEU A 33 5.58 4.07 -0.38
C LEU A 33 6.97 3.68 -0.89
N GLN A 34 7.33 2.39 -0.85
CA GLN A 34 8.60 1.92 -1.40
C GLN A 34 8.70 2.21 -2.91
N ALA A 35 7.62 1.97 -3.66
CA ALA A 35 7.56 2.24 -5.09
C ALA A 35 7.67 3.75 -5.39
N ALA A 36 7.05 4.61 -4.57
CA ALA A 36 7.17 6.06 -4.70
C ALA A 36 8.61 6.54 -4.50
N GLU A 37 9.30 6.03 -3.49
CA GLU A 37 10.71 6.34 -3.23
C GLU A 37 11.63 5.86 -4.36
N GLN A 38 11.34 4.69 -4.95
CA GLN A 38 12.06 4.22 -6.14
C GLN A 38 11.78 5.09 -7.36
N PHE A 39 10.53 5.47 -7.58
CA PHE A 39 10.13 6.34 -8.69
C PHE A 39 10.89 7.67 -8.66
N GLU A 40 10.97 8.30 -7.49
CA GLU A 40 11.73 9.55 -7.33
C GLU A 40 13.23 9.35 -7.56
N ARG A 41 13.82 8.27 -7.04
CA ARG A 41 15.26 7.98 -7.27
C ARG A 41 15.57 7.78 -8.74
N TYR A 42 14.65 7.21 -9.51
CA TYR A 42 14.87 6.92 -10.93
C TYR A 42 14.53 8.09 -11.86
N THR A 43 13.55 8.93 -11.48
CA THR A 43 13.04 9.99 -12.36
C THR A 43 13.41 11.40 -11.90
N GLY A 44 13.85 11.55 -10.65
CA GLY A 44 14.01 12.85 -9.98
C GLY A 44 12.68 13.53 -9.60
N VAL A 45 11.53 12.89 -9.83
CA VAL A 45 10.20 13.46 -9.57
C VAL A 45 9.58 12.79 -8.36
N ARG A 46 9.27 13.58 -7.31
CA ARG A 46 8.52 13.11 -6.15
C ARG A 46 7.01 13.15 -6.43
N PRO A 47 6.31 12.00 -6.48
CA PRO A 47 4.86 11.98 -6.66
C PRO A 47 4.14 12.49 -5.40
N THR A 48 2.97 13.11 -5.57
CA THR A 48 2.15 13.53 -4.43
C THR A 48 1.52 12.32 -3.73
N PRO A 49 1.14 12.44 -2.44
CA PRO A 49 0.44 11.35 -1.74
C PRO A 49 -0.83 10.88 -2.46
N GLU A 50 -1.57 11.81 -3.08
CA GLU A 50 -2.77 11.51 -3.88
C GLU A 50 -2.45 10.70 -5.14
N GLN A 51 -1.36 11.03 -5.85
CA GLN A 51 -0.90 10.27 -7.01
C GLN A 51 -0.47 8.86 -6.64
N VAL A 52 0.24 8.69 -5.52
CA VAL A 52 0.63 7.38 -5.01
C VAL A 52 -0.61 6.56 -4.65
N ALA A 53 -1.60 7.16 -3.98
CA ALA A 53 -2.85 6.49 -3.62
C ALA A 53 -3.63 6.03 -4.86
N ALA A 54 -3.76 6.90 -5.87
CA ALA A 54 -4.45 6.59 -7.12
C ALA A 54 -3.74 5.47 -7.91
N ALA A 55 -2.42 5.56 -8.08
CA ALA A 55 -1.62 4.54 -8.77
C ALA A 55 -1.66 3.18 -8.04
N SER A 56 -1.61 3.22 -6.70
CA SER A 56 -1.73 2.06 -5.83
C SER A 56 -3.10 1.38 -5.96
N ALA A 57 -4.18 2.16 -6.02
CA ALA A 57 -5.52 1.62 -6.25
C ALA A 57 -5.64 0.97 -7.63
N TYR A 58 -5.11 1.63 -8.67
CA TYR A 58 -5.10 1.12 -10.04
C TYR A 58 -4.34 -0.20 -10.18
N SER A 59 -3.14 -0.32 -9.59
CA SER A 59 -2.30 -1.53 -9.71
C SER A 59 -2.90 -2.79 -9.07
N ARG A 60 -3.88 -2.64 -8.18
CA ARG A 60 -4.63 -3.74 -7.55
C ARG A 60 -5.89 -4.14 -8.30
N GLN A 61 -6.29 -3.40 -9.33
CA GLN A 61 -7.45 -3.78 -10.12
C GLN A 61 -7.14 -5.07 -10.90
N PRO A 62 -8.08 -6.03 -10.96
CA PRO A 62 -7.90 -7.20 -11.80
C PRO A 62 -7.75 -6.75 -13.26
N ALA A 63 -6.76 -7.28 -13.96
CA ALA A 63 -6.60 -6.99 -15.39
C ALA A 63 -7.85 -7.46 -16.13
N THR A 64 -8.64 -6.52 -16.65
CA THR A 64 -9.67 -6.83 -17.63
C THR A 64 -8.98 -7.30 -18.91
N VAL A 65 -9.03 -8.62 -19.15
CA VAL A 65 -8.67 -9.27 -20.42
C VAL A 65 -9.92 -9.37 -21.28
#